data_AF-A0A662DUQ0-F1
#
_entry.id   AF-A0A662DUQ0-F1
#
_cell.length_a   1.000
_cell.length_b   1.000
_cell.length_c   1.000
_cell.angle_alpha   90.00
_cell.angle_beta   90.00
_cell.angle_gamma   90.00
#
_symmetry.space_group_name_H-M   'P 1'
#
loop_
_entity.id
_entity.type
_entity.pdbx_description
1 polymer ?
#
loop_
_entity_poly.entity_id
_entity_poly.type
_entity_poly.pdbx_seq_one_letter_code
_entity_poly.pdbx_strand_id
1 'polypeptide(L)'
;MKAETKIKKKAGKQLKKQKIHTDRLALKQEVGYLFRPLAICPFPAKQPPKVEVTRRKMGVEVTTKEHETLWHRQNGKIKVEILASPKYGIPFGQDVLIILYLAMEAKKQKTRKIKMNFYTDFCNTFGIDPTDGRRYQNVQKSLERIRNSKYSWIDEREETRERELHYLYIDELDVFFNPKNPEAKPVWGEQTIILSERFWYEIEKHKIPFNVESVRYLKGKPAHLNFYVWLSYRVWKAWNDKLDGKGDEKIFVPFWGENGLQQQLSSQIKQRFLYRAEVKKWLKEVKSIWKNCPVEIVKNGNALQIHITDESQLDVRESSSSEGKRLRASREAKELEAARSPLQTSCYCHKCGQLMVARKGRKNKNGIMQADFWKCPGCSSIEPMTAVCMSCFSGGKTVVLQQDFLTGKYWCPGCKSSVSVERYWQQNRLW
;
A
#
# COMPACT_ATOMS: atom_id res chain seq x y z
N MET A 1 -22.75 40.43 4.99
CA MET A 1 -21.89 39.71 4.00
C MET A 1 -20.83 38.76 4.57
N LYS A 2 -19.72 39.21 5.21
CA LYS A 2 -18.62 38.29 5.62
C LYS A 2 -19.04 37.23 6.68
N ALA A 3 -19.95 37.58 7.59
CA ALA A 3 -20.48 36.65 8.61
C ALA A 3 -21.41 35.59 7.99
N GLU A 4 -22.32 35.98 7.09
CA GLU A 4 -23.23 35.08 6.39
C GLU A 4 -22.48 34.08 5.50
N THR A 5 -21.43 34.53 4.80
CA THR A 5 -20.56 33.64 4.00
C THR A 5 -19.85 32.61 4.88
N LYS A 6 -19.44 32.98 6.10
CA LYS A 6 -18.86 32.04 7.07
C LYS A 6 -19.90 31.02 7.56
N ILE A 7 -21.12 31.47 7.85
CA ILE A 7 -22.23 30.59 8.27
C ILE A 7 -22.57 29.59 7.16
N LYS A 8 -22.76 30.04 5.92
CA LYS A 8 -23.02 29.17 4.75
C LYS A 8 -21.91 28.14 4.55
N LYS A 9 -20.64 28.55 4.65
CA LYS A 9 -19.49 27.62 4.55
C LYS A 9 -19.48 26.59 5.68
N LYS A 10 -19.82 27.00 6.91
CA LYS A 10 -19.89 26.09 8.07
C LYS A 10 -21.04 25.09 7.92
N ALA A 11 -22.21 25.54 7.48
CA ALA A 11 -23.37 24.69 7.19
C ALA A 11 -23.06 23.67 6.09
N GLY A 12 -22.48 24.11 4.96
CA GLY A 12 -22.08 23.20 3.88
C GLY A 12 -21.02 22.18 4.33
N LYS A 13 -20.09 22.57 5.21
CA LYS A 13 -19.12 21.65 5.80
C LYS A 13 -19.78 20.62 6.70
N GLN A 14 -20.80 21.00 7.47
CA GLN A 14 -21.57 20.09 8.32
C GLN A 14 -22.40 19.11 7.49
N LEU A 15 -23.04 19.57 6.42
CA LEU A 15 -23.82 18.74 5.51
C LEU A 15 -22.95 17.65 4.86
N LYS A 16 -21.73 17.98 4.43
CA LYS A 16 -20.78 17.00 3.90
C LYS A 16 -20.40 15.92 4.92
N LYS A 17 -20.22 16.28 6.20
CA LYS A 17 -19.98 15.29 7.27
C LYS A 17 -21.17 14.37 7.47
N GLN A 18 -22.37 14.95 7.49
CA GLN A 18 -23.61 14.18 7.62
C GLN A 18 -23.74 13.18 6.48
N LYS A 19 -23.49 13.59 5.23
CA LYS A 19 -23.45 12.70 4.07
C LYS A 19 -22.48 11.52 4.27
N ILE A 20 -21.23 11.80 4.66
CA ILE A 20 -20.23 10.74 4.92
C ILE A 20 -20.74 9.75 5.98
N HIS A 21 -21.41 10.24 7.03
CA HIS A 21 -21.93 9.39 8.09
C HIS A 21 -23.14 8.57 7.65
N THR A 22 -24.09 9.18 6.93
CA THR A 22 -25.27 8.48 6.41
C THR A 22 -24.88 7.41 5.42
N ASP A 23 -23.94 7.71 4.52
CA ASP A 23 -23.44 6.75 3.53
C ASP A 23 -22.73 5.57 4.21
N ARG A 24 -21.98 5.84 5.30
CA ARG A 24 -21.35 4.78 6.10
C ARG A 24 -22.37 3.90 6.82
N LEU A 25 -23.39 4.49 7.44
CA LEU A 25 -24.44 3.73 8.13
C LEU A 25 -25.26 2.89 7.14
N ALA A 26 -25.50 3.42 5.94
CA ALA A 26 -26.24 2.75 4.88
C ALA A 26 -25.40 1.73 4.07
N LEU A 27 -24.10 1.60 4.34
CA LEU A 27 -23.17 0.78 3.55
C LEU A 27 -23.13 1.16 2.04
N LYS A 28 -23.34 2.44 1.74
CA LYS A 28 -23.36 3.02 0.39
C LYS A 28 -22.11 3.86 0.08
N GLN A 29 -21.01 3.65 0.81
CA GLN A 29 -19.80 4.42 0.59
C GLN A 29 -19.23 4.14 -0.80
N GLU A 30 -18.84 5.20 -1.50
CA GLU A 30 -17.98 5.09 -2.66
C GLU A 30 -16.55 4.74 -2.18
N VAL A 31 -16.03 3.61 -2.66
CA VAL A 31 -14.75 3.05 -2.22
C VAL A 31 -13.68 3.33 -3.28
N GLY A 32 -12.61 4.01 -2.88
CA GLY A 32 -11.40 4.13 -3.68
C GLY A 32 -10.33 3.13 -3.25
N TYR A 33 -9.36 2.90 -4.12
CA TYR A 33 -8.24 1.98 -3.87
C TYR A 33 -6.92 2.71 -3.92
N LEU A 34 -6.04 2.41 -2.99
CA LEU A 34 -4.73 3.05 -2.90
C LEU A 34 -3.57 2.05 -2.97
N PHE A 35 -2.49 2.55 -3.54
CA PHE A 35 -1.17 1.95 -3.61
C PHE A 35 -0.38 2.06 -2.29
N ARG A 36 0.18 0.95 -1.83
CA ARG A 36 0.80 0.80 -0.50
C ARG A 36 1.92 1.81 -0.18
N PRO A 37 2.85 2.16 -1.09
CA PRO A 37 3.87 3.17 -0.84
C PRO A 37 3.34 4.54 -0.48
N LEU A 38 2.28 5.01 -1.14
CA LEU A 38 1.63 6.27 -0.79
C LEU A 38 0.85 6.21 0.53
N ALA A 39 0.32 5.03 0.88
CA ALA A 39 -0.34 4.82 2.16
C ALA A 39 0.65 4.88 3.33
N ILE A 40 1.91 4.47 3.10
CA ILE A 40 2.96 4.41 4.12
C ILE A 40 3.76 5.73 4.17
N CYS A 41 4.20 6.22 3.02
CA CYS A 41 4.97 7.45 2.86
C CYS A 41 4.30 8.36 1.82
N PRO A 42 3.25 9.11 2.19
CA PRO A 42 2.55 9.99 1.26
C PRO A 42 3.40 11.19 0.86
N PHE A 43 3.05 11.86 -0.22
CA PHE A 43 3.72 13.08 -0.67
C PHE A 43 3.83 14.17 0.42
N PRO A 44 4.80 15.08 0.33
CA PRO A 44 4.89 16.21 1.24
C PRO A 44 3.61 17.05 1.19
N ALA A 45 3.11 17.48 2.34
CA ALA A 45 1.85 18.23 2.40
C ALA A 45 1.96 19.64 1.81
N LYS A 46 3.18 20.18 1.75
CA LYS A 46 3.53 21.48 1.17
C LYS A 46 4.62 21.29 0.14
N GLN A 47 4.69 22.21 -0.81
CA GLN A 47 5.79 22.25 -1.76
C GLN A 47 7.13 22.38 -1.02
N PRO A 48 8.11 21.52 -1.33
CA PRO A 48 9.47 21.71 -0.82
C PRO A 48 10.05 23.06 -1.27
N PRO A 49 10.92 23.69 -0.45
CA PRO A 49 11.53 24.95 -0.81
C PRO A 49 12.38 24.81 -2.07
N LYS A 50 12.58 25.92 -2.78
CA LYS A 50 13.56 25.97 -3.88
C LYS A 50 14.96 26.00 -3.30
N VAL A 51 15.89 25.38 -4.00
CA VAL A 51 17.32 25.35 -3.66
C VAL A 51 18.09 26.26 -4.60
N GLU A 52 19.14 26.90 -4.10
CA GLU A 52 20.05 27.70 -4.92
C GLU A 52 21.09 26.78 -5.54
N VAL A 53 21.19 26.82 -6.87
CA VAL A 53 22.10 26.00 -7.66
C VAL A 53 22.99 26.93 -8.46
N THR A 54 24.29 26.88 -8.17
CA THR A 54 25.32 27.62 -8.90
C THR A 54 25.89 26.73 -10.00
N ARG A 55 25.86 27.20 -11.25
CA ARG A 55 26.47 26.51 -12.39
C ARG A 55 27.32 27.47 -13.19
N ARG A 56 28.41 26.98 -13.76
CA ARG A 56 29.19 27.74 -14.75
C ARG A 56 28.50 27.66 -16.10
N LYS A 57 28.10 28.81 -16.64
CA LYS A 57 27.57 28.94 -17.99
C LYS A 57 28.42 29.96 -18.74
N MET A 58 29.11 29.51 -19.79
CA MET A 58 30.02 30.35 -20.59
C MET A 58 31.10 31.05 -19.72
N GLY A 59 31.72 30.33 -18.78
CA GLY A 59 32.78 30.87 -17.92
C GLY A 59 32.30 31.74 -16.75
N VAL A 60 31.02 32.12 -16.70
CA VAL A 60 30.42 32.91 -15.62
C VAL A 60 29.64 32.01 -14.66
N GLU A 61 29.80 32.23 -13.36
CA GLU A 61 28.99 31.56 -12.33
C GLU A 61 27.60 32.18 -12.28
N VAL A 62 26.57 31.35 -12.50
CA VAL A 62 25.17 31.76 -12.48
C VAL A 62 24.46 30.97 -11.39
N THR A 63 23.93 31.67 -10.41
CA THR A 63 23.09 31.10 -9.35
C THR A 63 21.63 31.19 -9.74
N THR A 64 20.93 30.05 -9.74
CA THR A 64 19.49 29.98 -10.05
C THR A 64 18.73 29.27 -8.94
N LYS A 65 17.46 29.65 -8.75
CA LYS A 65 16.56 28.99 -7.79
C LYS A 65 15.78 27.87 -8.47
N GLU A 66 16.25 26.64 -8.30
CA GLU A 66 15.67 25.42 -8.87
C GLU A 66 14.78 24.69 -7.86
N HIS A 67 13.93 23.78 -8.35
CA HIS A 67 13.16 22.91 -7.47
C HIS A 67 14.05 21.85 -6.84
N GLU A 68 13.83 21.54 -5.57
CA GLU A 68 14.37 20.32 -4.97
C GLU A 68 13.88 19.11 -5.78
N THR A 69 14.81 18.20 -6.10
CA THR A 69 14.56 17.07 -7.00
C THR A 69 14.54 15.74 -6.26
N LEU A 70 15.22 15.62 -5.12
CA LEU A 70 15.24 14.42 -4.32
C LEU A 70 14.38 14.62 -3.08
N TRP A 71 13.47 13.67 -2.85
CA TRP A 71 12.72 13.60 -1.62
C TRP A 71 12.66 12.17 -1.15
N HIS A 72 12.80 11.95 0.15
CA HIS A 72 12.68 10.62 0.72
C HIS A 72 11.96 10.63 2.07
N ARG A 73 11.38 9.48 2.41
CA ARG A 73 10.79 9.17 3.70
C ARG A 73 11.04 7.74 4.10
N GLN A 74 10.89 7.47 5.39
CA GLN A 74 11.23 6.19 5.97
C GLN A 74 10.14 5.73 6.96
N ASN A 75 9.92 4.42 6.97
CA ASN A 75 9.12 3.69 7.94
C ASN A 75 9.90 2.47 8.41
N GLY A 76 10.71 2.63 9.46
CA GLY A 76 11.65 1.59 9.88
C GLY A 76 12.64 1.28 8.76
N LYS A 77 12.76 0.02 8.36
CA LYS A 77 13.68 -0.42 7.29
C LYS A 77 13.13 -0.26 5.87
N ILE A 78 12.00 0.45 5.70
CA ILE A 78 11.42 0.75 4.39
C ILE A 78 11.67 2.21 4.07
N LYS A 79 12.27 2.50 2.92
CA LYS A 79 12.46 3.86 2.40
C LYS A 79 11.66 4.05 1.12
N VAL A 80 11.09 5.24 0.97
CA VAL A 80 10.40 5.68 -0.24
C VAL A 80 11.08 6.92 -0.72
N GLU A 81 11.49 6.92 -1.99
CA GLU A 81 12.17 8.05 -2.61
C GLU A 81 11.41 8.53 -3.84
N ILE A 82 11.55 9.82 -4.11
CA ILE A 82 11.02 10.50 -5.28
C ILE A 82 12.16 11.29 -5.88
N LEU A 83 12.50 10.96 -7.13
CA LEU A 83 13.39 11.73 -7.97
C LEU A 83 12.56 12.48 -9.01
N ALA A 84 12.40 13.78 -8.80
CA ALA A 84 11.60 14.67 -9.62
C ALA A 84 12.44 15.45 -10.63
N SER A 85 11.81 15.86 -11.72
CA SER A 85 12.40 16.78 -12.69
C SER A 85 12.67 18.17 -12.05
N PRO A 86 13.86 18.78 -12.27
CA PRO A 86 14.15 20.15 -11.82
C PRO A 86 13.17 21.20 -12.34
N LYS A 87 12.53 20.93 -13.49
CA LYS A 87 11.56 21.82 -14.13
C LYS A 87 10.21 21.83 -13.41
N TYR A 88 9.73 20.67 -12.99
CA TYR A 88 8.37 20.52 -12.45
C TYR A 88 8.34 20.41 -10.92
N GLY A 89 9.41 19.85 -10.32
CA GLY A 89 9.56 19.65 -8.88
C GLY A 89 8.82 18.43 -8.33
N ILE A 90 9.09 18.13 -7.05
CA ILE A 90 8.52 16.99 -6.33
C ILE A 90 6.99 17.12 -6.21
N PRO A 91 6.20 16.05 -6.48
CA PRO A 91 4.77 16.02 -6.23
C PRO A 91 4.43 16.30 -4.77
N PHE A 92 3.41 17.10 -4.52
CA PHE A 92 3.05 17.53 -3.17
C PHE A 92 1.55 17.79 -3.02
N GLY A 93 1.08 17.85 -1.78
CA GLY A 93 -0.22 18.41 -1.47
C GLY A 93 -1.37 17.65 -2.13
N GLN A 94 -2.07 18.33 -3.05
CA GLN A 94 -3.23 17.78 -3.77
C GLN A 94 -2.86 16.84 -4.92
N ASP A 95 -1.58 16.72 -5.29
CA ASP A 95 -1.14 15.83 -6.36
C ASP A 95 -1.51 14.37 -6.09
N VAL A 96 -1.61 14.00 -4.81
CA VAL A 96 -2.07 12.66 -4.39
C VAL A 96 -3.44 12.31 -4.98
N LEU A 97 -4.32 13.30 -5.21
CA LEU A 97 -5.64 13.08 -5.78
C LEU A 97 -5.56 12.48 -7.19
N ILE A 98 -4.55 12.83 -7.99
CA ILE A 98 -4.37 12.25 -9.32
C ILE A 98 -4.12 10.75 -9.19
N ILE A 99 -3.25 10.34 -8.26
CA ILE A 99 -2.94 8.92 -8.07
C ILE A 99 -4.16 8.15 -7.55
N LEU A 100 -4.91 8.74 -6.60
CA LEU A 100 -6.15 8.16 -6.11
C LEU A 100 -7.17 7.95 -7.24
N TYR A 101 -7.33 8.96 -8.11
CA TYR A 101 -8.26 8.91 -9.22
C TYR A 101 -7.86 7.89 -10.28
N LEU A 102 -6.59 7.87 -10.69
CA LEU A 102 -6.09 6.89 -11.65
C LEU A 102 -6.25 5.46 -11.14
N ALA A 103 -6.00 5.22 -9.84
CA ALA A 103 -6.22 3.92 -9.24
C ALA A 103 -7.72 3.52 -9.23
N MET A 104 -8.63 4.46 -8.98
CA MET A 104 -10.07 4.24 -9.05
C MET A 104 -10.52 3.88 -10.47
N GLU A 105 -10.11 4.66 -11.47
CA GLU A 105 -10.51 4.43 -12.86
C GLU A 105 -9.90 3.16 -13.45
N ALA A 106 -8.63 2.87 -13.17
CA ALA A 106 -8.01 1.62 -13.59
C ALA A 106 -8.76 0.40 -13.03
N LYS A 107 -9.22 0.48 -11.77
CA LYS A 107 -10.03 -0.57 -11.14
C LYS A 107 -11.37 -0.74 -11.82
N LYS A 108 -12.06 0.37 -12.08
CA LYS A 108 -13.38 0.42 -12.69
C LYS A 108 -13.35 -0.13 -14.12
N GLN A 109 -12.36 0.25 -14.90
CA GLN A 109 -12.19 -0.19 -16.28
C GLN A 109 -11.47 -1.55 -16.39
N LYS A 110 -10.87 -2.04 -15.30
CA LYS A 110 -10.09 -3.30 -15.22
C LYS A 110 -8.97 -3.38 -16.25
N THR A 111 -8.32 -2.25 -16.47
CA THR A 111 -7.24 -2.10 -17.45
C THR A 111 -6.29 -1.01 -17.00
N ARG A 112 -5.01 -1.13 -17.40
CA ARG A 112 -4.02 -0.08 -17.22
C ARG A 112 -4.13 1.04 -18.27
N LYS A 113 -4.79 0.78 -19.41
CA LYS A 113 -5.08 1.79 -20.44
C LYS A 113 -6.45 2.41 -20.19
N ILE A 114 -6.46 3.53 -19.50
CA ILE A 114 -7.68 4.22 -19.06
C ILE A 114 -8.15 5.16 -20.17
N LYS A 115 -9.42 5.04 -20.53
CA LYS A 115 -10.10 5.88 -21.51
C LYS A 115 -11.08 6.81 -20.79
N MET A 116 -10.88 8.12 -20.87
CA MET A 116 -11.69 9.10 -20.12
C MET A 116 -11.41 10.55 -20.54
N ASN A 117 -12.34 11.46 -20.26
CA ASN A 117 -12.03 12.89 -20.27
C ASN A 117 -11.38 13.27 -18.93
N PHE A 118 -10.06 13.05 -18.85
CA PHE A 118 -9.32 13.11 -17.58
C PHE A 118 -9.66 14.34 -16.74
N TYR A 119 -9.65 15.53 -17.34
CA TYR A 119 -9.82 16.77 -16.57
C TYR A 119 -11.22 16.88 -15.97
N THR A 120 -12.25 16.76 -16.80
CA THR A 120 -13.65 16.92 -16.38
C THR A 120 -14.05 15.82 -15.40
N ASP A 121 -13.69 14.58 -15.68
CA ASP A 121 -14.03 13.43 -14.85
C ASP A 121 -13.29 13.47 -13.50
N PHE A 122 -12.01 13.86 -13.49
CA PHE A 122 -11.25 14.11 -12.25
C PHE A 122 -11.88 15.20 -11.40
N CYS A 123 -12.26 16.31 -12.04
CA CYS A 123 -12.89 17.45 -11.37
C CYS A 123 -14.21 17.05 -10.73
N ASN A 124 -15.08 16.37 -11.46
CA ASN A 124 -16.35 15.85 -10.98
C ASN A 124 -16.14 14.87 -9.82
N THR A 125 -15.20 13.94 -9.97
CA THR A 125 -14.90 12.92 -8.96
C THR A 125 -14.45 13.51 -7.63
N PHE A 126 -13.79 14.67 -7.59
CA PHE A 126 -13.43 15.31 -6.33
C PHE A 126 -14.29 16.52 -5.96
N GLY A 127 -15.33 16.84 -6.73
CA GLY A 127 -16.17 18.04 -6.54
C GLY A 127 -15.37 19.34 -6.68
N ILE A 128 -14.46 19.36 -7.66
CA ILE A 128 -13.68 20.52 -8.10
C ILE A 128 -14.42 21.09 -9.30
N ASP A 129 -14.75 22.37 -9.25
CA ASP A 129 -15.31 23.10 -10.40
C ASP A 129 -14.37 23.01 -11.64
N PRO A 130 -14.82 22.43 -12.77
CA PRO A 130 -14.02 22.31 -13.99
C PRO A 130 -13.92 23.61 -14.80
N THR A 131 -14.74 24.63 -14.50
CA THR A 131 -14.73 25.90 -15.26
C THR A 131 -13.72 26.91 -14.70
N ASP A 132 -13.13 26.63 -13.53
CA ASP A 132 -12.16 27.51 -12.87
C ASP A 132 -10.76 27.33 -13.49
N GLY A 133 -10.36 28.29 -14.34
CA GLY A 133 -9.07 28.29 -15.05
C GLY A 133 -7.84 28.21 -14.13
N ARG A 134 -7.92 28.68 -12.87
CA ARG A 134 -6.82 28.52 -11.92
C ARG A 134 -6.69 27.07 -11.46
N ARG A 135 -7.81 26.39 -11.23
CA ARG A 135 -7.81 24.98 -10.84
C ARG A 135 -7.36 24.11 -11.99
N TYR A 136 -7.78 24.43 -13.20
CA TYR A 136 -7.27 23.82 -14.42
C TYR A 136 -5.73 23.81 -14.47
N GLN A 137 -5.10 24.99 -14.32
CA GLN A 137 -3.62 25.08 -14.31
C GLN A 137 -2.99 24.26 -13.19
N ASN A 138 -3.63 24.20 -12.02
CA ASN A 138 -3.14 23.40 -10.91
C ASN A 138 -3.20 21.90 -11.21
N VAL A 139 -4.28 21.41 -11.84
CA VAL A 139 -4.39 20.00 -12.23
C VAL A 139 -3.33 19.63 -13.27
N GLN A 140 -3.13 20.48 -14.28
CA GLN A 140 -2.09 20.26 -15.29
C GLN A 140 -0.70 20.19 -14.64
N LYS A 141 -0.35 21.16 -13.78
CA LYS A 141 0.93 21.15 -13.07
C LYS A 141 1.09 19.93 -12.14
N SER A 142 0.01 19.49 -11.53
CA SER A 142 0.01 18.28 -10.68
C SER A 142 0.30 17.05 -11.52
N LEU A 143 -0.33 16.93 -12.69
CA LEU A 143 -0.09 15.84 -13.64
C LEU A 143 1.34 15.86 -14.18
N GLU A 144 1.88 17.05 -14.49
CA GLU A 144 3.28 17.22 -14.89
C GLU A 144 4.26 16.76 -13.80
N ARG A 145 4.03 17.11 -12.54
CA ARG A 145 4.88 16.62 -11.44
C ARG A 145 4.82 15.10 -11.31
N ILE A 146 3.62 14.53 -11.35
CA ILE A 146 3.42 13.07 -11.23
C ILE A 146 4.07 12.31 -12.37
N ARG A 147 3.85 12.75 -13.62
CA ARG A 147 4.38 12.07 -14.82
C ARG A 147 5.90 12.16 -14.89
N ASN A 148 6.49 13.29 -14.51
CA ASN A 148 7.93 13.55 -14.66
C ASN A 148 8.71 13.29 -13.37
N SER A 149 8.24 12.37 -12.52
CA SER A 149 8.95 11.92 -11.32
C SER A 149 9.12 10.40 -11.33
N LYS A 150 10.32 9.94 -10.95
CA LYS A 150 10.63 8.54 -10.68
C LYS A 150 10.40 8.25 -9.20
N TYR A 151 9.80 7.11 -8.91
CA TYR A 151 9.52 6.67 -7.55
C TYR A 151 10.33 5.43 -7.23
N SER A 152 10.86 5.36 -6.02
CA SER A 152 11.61 4.21 -5.53
C SER A 152 11.00 3.70 -4.22
N TRP A 153 11.00 2.39 -4.07
CA TRP A 153 10.65 1.68 -2.85
C TRP A 153 11.82 0.76 -2.50
N ILE A 154 12.48 1.05 -1.39
CA ILE A 154 13.67 0.35 -0.93
C ILE A 154 13.31 -0.36 0.37
N ASP A 155 13.60 -1.65 0.42
CA ASP A 155 13.31 -2.53 1.54
C ASP A 155 14.60 -3.14 2.08
N GLU A 156 15.06 -2.58 3.20
CA GLU A 156 16.33 -2.92 3.86
C GLU A 156 16.11 -3.89 5.04
N ARG A 157 14.98 -4.61 5.07
CA ARG A 157 14.63 -5.50 6.19
C ARG A 157 15.58 -6.68 6.35
N GLU A 158 16.11 -7.20 5.24
CA GLU A 158 17.02 -8.34 5.18
C GLU A 158 18.46 -7.82 5.00
N GLU A 159 19.36 -8.08 5.97
CA GLU A 159 20.75 -7.59 5.93
C GLU A 159 21.57 -8.18 4.77
N THR A 160 21.19 -9.37 4.30
CA THR A 160 21.89 -10.09 3.23
C THR A 160 21.20 -9.95 1.87
N ARG A 161 20.11 -9.18 1.78
CA ARG A 161 19.33 -9.04 0.55
C ARG A 161 18.84 -7.62 0.35
N GLU A 162 19.38 -6.98 -0.68
CA GLU A 162 18.87 -5.69 -1.15
C GLU A 162 17.63 -5.91 -2.01
N ARG A 163 16.53 -5.21 -1.67
CA ARG A 163 15.32 -5.16 -2.49
C ARG A 163 14.98 -3.71 -2.77
N GLU A 164 15.21 -3.31 -4.01
CA GLU A 164 14.82 -2.02 -4.51
C GLU A 164 13.86 -2.18 -5.68
N LEU A 165 12.86 -1.30 -5.74
CA LEU A 165 11.88 -1.23 -6.80
C LEU A 165 11.77 0.20 -7.27
N HIS A 166 11.85 0.39 -8.59
CA HIS A 166 11.61 1.68 -9.23
C HIS A 166 10.43 1.63 -10.18
N TYR A 167 9.68 2.73 -10.27
CA TYR A 167 8.53 2.83 -11.17
C TYR A 167 8.17 4.29 -11.47
N LEU A 168 7.42 4.46 -12.56
CA LEU A 168 6.62 5.65 -12.86
C LEU A 168 5.15 5.35 -12.54
N TYR A 169 4.29 6.36 -12.43
CA TYR A 169 2.84 6.13 -12.35
C TYR A 169 2.18 6.03 -13.73
N ILE A 170 2.70 6.77 -14.70
CA ILE A 170 2.13 6.95 -16.04
C ILE A 170 3.23 6.68 -17.06
N ASP A 171 3.00 5.73 -17.96
CA ASP A 171 3.91 5.41 -19.07
C ASP A 171 3.60 6.31 -20.28
N GLU A 172 2.32 6.46 -20.62
CA GLU A 172 1.88 7.28 -21.76
C GLU A 172 0.69 8.15 -21.38
N LEU A 173 0.66 9.36 -21.95
CA LEU A 173 -0.38 10.36 -21.69
C LEU A 173 -0.78 11.03 -23.01
N ASP A 174 -2.01 10.77 -23.44
CA ASP A 174 -2.66 11.45 -24.55
C ASP A 174 -3.97 12.05 -24.04
N VAL A 175 -3.90 13.29 -23.56
CA VAL A 175 -5.03 14.00 -22.96
C VAL A 175 -5.19 15.36 -23.59
N PHE A 176 -6.44 15.78 -23.74
CA PHE A 176 -6.80 17.07 -24.29
C PHE A 176 -7.23 18.00 -23.18
N PHE A 177 -6.62 19.18 -23.20
CA PHE A 177 -6.67 20.15 -22.14
C PHE A 177 -7.25 21.44 -22.74
N ASN A 178 -8.56 21.65 -22.58
CA ASN A 178 -9.27 22.84 -23.06
C ASN A 178 -10.02 23.53 -21.92
N PRO A 179 -9.50 24.64 -21.36
CA PRO A 179 -10.12 25.31 -20.22
C PRO A 179 -11.37 26.12 -20.59
N LYS A 180 -11.52 26.50 -21.87
CA LYS A 180 -12.68 27.27 -22.35
C LYS A 180 -13.88 26.37 -22.61
N ASN A 181 -13.62 25.13 -23.03
CA ASN A 181 -14.65 24.12 -23.21
C ASN A 181 -14.13 22.76 -22.69
N PRO A 182 -14.25 22.49 -21.37
CA PRO A 182 -13.77 21.25 -20.75
C PRO A 182 -14.43 19.98 -21.28
N GLU A 183 -15.62 20.08 -21.88
CA GLU A 183 -16.36 18.95 -22.45
C GLU A 183 -16.02 18.71 -23.92
N ALA A 184 -15.23 19.59 -24.55
CA ALA A 184 -14.80 19.41 -25.92
C ALA A 184 -14.00 18.11 -26.08
N LYS A 185 -14.42 17.29 -27.05
CA LYS A 185 -13.67 16.11 -27.47
C LYS A 185 -12.58 16.50 -28.47
N PRO A 186 -11.35 16.00 -28.34
CA PRO A 186 -10.32 16.27 -29.33
C PRO A 186 -10.63 15.61 -30.67
N VAL A 187 -10.16 16.22 -31.76
CA VAL A 187 -10.39 15.73 -33.13
C VAL A 187 -9.65 14.41 -33.40
N TRP A 188 -8.50 14.19 -32.76
CA TRP A 188 -7.67 13.00 -32.96
C TRP A 188 -8.18 11.73 -32.26
N GLY A 189 -9.34 11.78 -31.61
CA GLY A 189 -10.02 10.60 -31.07
C GLY A 189 -10.15 10.60 -29.55
N GLU A 190 -10.00 9.43 -28.96
CA GLU A 190 -10.27 9.20 -27.54
C GLU A 190 -9.05 9.54 -26.67
N GLN A 191 -9.25 10.31 -25.61
CA GLN A 191 -8.20 10.60 -24.63
C GLN A 191 -7.83 9.35 -23.84
N THR A 192 -6.53 9.09 -23.69
CA THR A 192 -6.04 7.91 -22.99
C THR A 192 -4.87 8.21 -22.04
N ILE A 193 -4.87 7.52 -20.91
CA ILE A 193 -3.73 7.47 -19.98
C ILE A 193 -3.34 6.01 -19.80
N ILE A 194 -2.08 5.70 -20.06
CA ILE A 194 -1.53 4.37 -19.85
C ILE A 194 -0.72 4.37 -18.56
N LEU A 195 -1.20 3.61 -17.58
CA LEU A 195 -0.49 3.41 -16.31
C LEU A 195 0.69 2.45 -16.49
N SER A 196 1.70 2.64 -15.64
CA SER A 196 2.81 1.69 -15.58
C SER A 196 2.34 0.31 -15.13
N GLU A 197 2.97 -0.73 -15.68
CA GLU A 197 2.70 -2.12 -15.30
C GLU A 197 2.85 -2.32 -13.78
N ARG A 198 3.86 -1.68 -13.18
CA ARG A 198 4.07 -1.80 -11.74
C ARG A 198 2.94 -1.17 -10.94
N PHE A 199 2.51 0.03 -11.32
CA PHE A 199 1.42 0.71 -10.62
C PHE A 199 0.11 -0.07 -10.76
N TRP A 200 -0.16 -0.61 -11.96
CA TRP A 200 -1.30 -1.47 -12.21
C TRP A 200 -1.28 -2.74 -11.34
N TYR A 201 -0.18 -3.49 -11.36
CA TYR A 201 0.02 -4.68 -10.52
C TYR A 201 -0.28 -4.40 -9.04
N GLU A 202 0.17 -3.24 -8.55
CA GLU A 202 -0.03 -2.85 -7.17
C GLU A 202 -1.49 -2.51 -6.84
N ILE A 203 -2.20 -1.82 -7.74
CA ILE A 203 -3.66 -1.58 -7.61
C ILE A 203 -4.43 -2.91 -7.55
N GLU A 204 -3.97 -3.92 -8.29
CA GLU A 204 -4.57 -5.25 -8.29
C GLU A 204 -4.28 -6.02 -7.01
N LYS A 205 -3.01 -6.07 -6.58
CA LYS A 205 -2.56 -6.89 -5.44
C LYS A 205 -2.83 -6.27 -4.08
N HIS A 206 -2.76 -4.95 -3.95
CA HIS A 206 -2.85 -4.24 -2.68
C HIS A 206 -4.06 -3.31 -2.68
N LYS A 207 -5.22 -3.87 -2.33
CA LYS A 207 -6.46 -3.12 -2.24
C LYS A 207 -6.54 -2.42 -0.89
N ILE A 208 -6.29 -1.12 -0.87
CA ILE A 208 -6.44 -0.29 0.33
C ILE A 208 -7.72 0.55 0.15
N PRO A 209 -8.84 0.18 0.79
CA PRO A 209 -10.08 0.90 0.63
C PRO A 209 -10.04 2.24 1.40
N PHE A 210 -10.53 3.30 0.76
CA PHE A 210 -10.81 4.58 1.41
C PHE A 210 -12.15 5.14 0.94
N ASN A 211 -12.79 5.96 1.77
CA ASN A 211 -14.05 6.62 1.44
C ASN A 211 -13.80 7.86 0.56
N VAL A 212 -14.32 7.86 -0.67
CA VAL A 212 -14.12 8.95 -1.63
C VAL A 212 -14.71 10.28 -1.12
N GLU A 213 -15.82 10.26 -0.40
CA GLU A 213 -16.41 11.46 0.20
C GLU A 213 -15.53 12.05 1.32
N SER A 214 -14.86 11.20 2.09
CA SER A 214 -13.86 11.64 3.07
C SER A 214 -12.68 12.34 2.37
N VAL A 215 -12.23 11.82 1.23
CA VAL A 215 -11.19 12.46 0.40
C VAL A 215 -11.68 13.79 -0.17
N ARG A 216 -12.90 13.85 -0.72
CA ARG A 216 -13.54 15.10 -1.20
C ARG A 216 -13.59 16.17 -0.11
N TYR A 217 -13.87 15.77 1.12
CA TYR A 217 -13.92 16.67 2.27
C TYR A 217 -12.53 17.16 2.70
N LEU A 218 -11.51 16.28 2.67
CA LEU A 218 -10.14 16.58 3.13
C LEU A 218 -9.22 17.17 2.05
N LYS A 219 -9.60 17.17 0.78
CA LYS A 219 -8.75 17.64 -0.35
C LYS A 219 -8.10 18.99 -0.14
N GLY A 220 -8.76 19.92 0.54
CA GLY A 220 -8.25 21.27 0.84
C GLY A 220 -7.19 21.31 1.96
N LYS A 221 -6.92 20.18 2.62
CA LYS A 221 -6.00 20.05 3.76
C LYS A 221 -5.07 18.84 3.55
N PRO A 222 -4.01 18.96 2.73
CA PRO A 222 -3.21 17.79 2.34
C PRO A 222 -2.59 17.00 3.49
N ALA A 223 -2.12 17.67 4.55
CA ALA A 223 -1.62 16.97 5.74
C ALA A 223 -2.68 16.09 6.41
N HIS A 224 -3.93 16.57 6.45
CA HIS A 224 -5.05 15.82 7.03
C HIS A 224 -5.48 14.68 6.11
N LEU A 225 -5.47 14.90 4.78
CA LEU A 225 -5.74 13.88 3.79
C LEU A 225 -4.72 12.74 3.86
N ASN A 226 -3.43 13.07 3.87
CA ASN A 226 -2.34 12.10 4.04
C ASN A 226 -2.50 11.29 5.33
N PHE A 227 -2.79 11.96 6.44
CA PHE A 227 -3.02 11.31 7.73
C PHE A 227 -4.25 10.39 7.71
N TYR A 228 -5.35 10.81 7.09
CA TYR A 228 -6.56 10.00 6.93
C TYR A 228 -6.31 8.75 6.09
N VAL A 229 -5.63 8.91 4.95
CA VAL A 229 -5.28 7.82 4.05
C VAL A 229 -4.39 6.79 4.75
N TRP A 230 -3.34 7.26 5.44
CA TRP A 230 -2.47 6.43 6.26
C TRP A 230 -3.26 5.70 7.35
N LEU A 231 -4.15 6.40 8.07
CA LEU A 231 -4.98 5.79 9.10
C LEU A 231 -5.91 4.71 8.54
N SER A 232 -6.57 4.98 7.42
CA SER A 232 -7.48 4.04 6.77
C SER A 232 -6.75 2.75 6.42
N TYR A 233 -5.55 2.87 5.82
CA TYR A 233 -4.69 1.72 5.56
C TYR A 233 -4.26 0.98 6.82
N ARG A 234 -3.77 1.70 7.84
CA ARG A 234 -3.25 1.08 9.07
C ARG A 234 -4.33 0.33 9.84
N VAL A 235 -5.52 0.90 9.93
CA VAL A 235 -6.68 0.27 10.58
C VAL A 235 -7.18 -0.93 9.77
N TRP A 236 -7.31 -0.78 8.45
CA TRP A 236 -7.69 -1.90 7.57
C TRP A 236 -6.69 -3.06 7.66
N LYS A 237 -5.38 -2.76 7.65
CA LYS A 237 -4.34 -3.77 7.78
C LYS A 237 -4.41 -4.46 9.14
N ALA A 238 -4.50 -3.69 10.22
CA ALA A 238 -4.60 -4.22 11.59
C ALA A 238 -5.81 -5.14 11.77
N TRP A 239 -6.96 -4.79 11.17
CA TRP A 239 -8.13 -5.65 11.17
C TRP A 239 -7.90 -6.96 10.44
N ASN A 240 -7.29 -6.93 9.24
CA ASN A 240 -6.98 -8.14 8.51
C ASN A 240 -5.94 -9.02 9.22
N ASP A 241 -4.89 -8.43 9.77
CA ASP A 241 -3.87 -9.14 10.54
C ASP A 241 -4.52 -9.82 11.77
N LYS A 242 -5.50 -9.17 12.43
CA LYS A 242 -6.28 -9.75 13.53
C LYS A 242 -7.14 -10.93 13.07
N LEU A 243 -7.82 -10.83 11.93
CA LEU A 243 -8.58 -11.94 11.35
C LEU A 243 -7.67 -13.14 11.00
N ASP A 244 -6.43 -12.88 10.58
CA ASP A 244 -5.42 -13.90 10.28
C ASP A 244 -4.77 -14.51 11.53
N GLY A 245 -5.17 -14.12 12.74
CA GLY A 245 -4.56 -14.56 14.00
C GLY A 245 -3.14 -14.06 14.22
N LYS A 246 -2.69 -13.06 13.44
CA LYS A 246 -1.33 -12.48 13.47
C LYS A 246 -1.29 -11.09 14.09
N GLY A 247 -2.45 -10.49 14.36
CA GLY A 247 -2.58 -9.11 14.81
C GLY A 247 -2.54 -8.98 16.33
N ASP A 248 -1.82 -7.97 16.81
CA ASP A 248 -1.86 -7.57 18.21
C ASP A 248 -3.24 -6.99 18.59
N GLU A 249 -3.64 -7.16 19.84
CA GLU A 249 -4.87 -6.55 20.37
C GLU A 249 -4.82 -5.01 20.32
N LYS A 250 -3.65 -4.44 20.55
CA LYS A 250 -3.38 -3.00 20.56
C LYS A 250 -2.08 -2.72 19.81
N ILE A 251 -2.17 -1.87 18.79
CA ILE A 251 -1.01 -1.47 17.99
C ILE A 251 -0.57 -0.08 18.42
N PHE A 252 0.69 0.03 18.81
CA PHE A 252 1.31 1.31 19.18
C PHE A 252 2.16 1.84 18.03
N VAL A 253 1.92 3.09 17.66
CA VAL A 253 2.70 3.80 16.65
C VAL A 253 3.37 5.00 17.28
N PRO A 254 4.68 4.94 17.58
CA PRO A 254 5.38 6.07 18.18
C PRO A 254 5.40 7.25 17.21
N PHE A 255 5.43 8.48 17.72
CA PHE A 255 5.62 9.67 16.89
C PHE A 255 7.06 9.83 16.43
N TRP A 256 8.01 9.26 17.17
CA TRP A 256 9.45 9.47 17.04
C TRP A 256 10.20 8.14 16.95
N GLY A 257 11.48 8.19 16.57
CA GLY A 257 12.32 7.02 16.34
C GLY A 257 12.21 6.49 14.90
N GLU A 258 12.89 5.39 14.61
CA GLU A 258 12.97 4.78 13.27
C GLU A 258 11.58 4.37 12.72
N ASN A 259 10.68 3.93 13.60
CA ASN A 259 9.30 3.60 13.25
C ASN A 259 8.32 4.77 13.53
N GLY A 260 8.87 5.97 13.74
CA GLY A 260 8.12 7.16 14.13
C GLY A 260 7.16 7.64 13.02
N LEU A 261 5.94 8.00 13.40
CA LEU A 261 4.95 8.59 12.50
C LEU A 261 5.47 9.85 11.80
N GLN A 262 6.35 10.61 12.46
CA GLN A 262 6.92 11.82 11.90
C GLN A 262 7.78 11.55 10.66
N GLN A 263 8.57 10.48 10.65
CA GLN A 263 9.37 10.07 9.49
C GLN A 263 8.50 9.61 8.31
N GLN A 264 7.32 9.08 8.60
CA GLN A 264 6.35 8.58 7.60
C GLN A 264 5.52 9.70 6.96
N LEU A 265 5.02 10.65 7.77
CA LEU A 265 3.99 11.61 7.33
C LEU A 265 4.47 13.06 7.20
N SER A 266 5.47 13.49 7.97
CA SER A 266 5.84 14.90 8.01
C SER A 266 7.21 15.16 8.63
N SER A 267 8.28 14.68 7.98
CA SER A 267 9.68 14.94 8.35
C SER A 267 10.03 16.44 8.43
N GLN A 268 9.23 17.30 7.80
CA GLN A 268 9.39 18.76 7.81
C GLN A 268 9.07 19.42 9.15
N ILE A 269 8.20 18.83 9.98
CA ILE A 269 7.89 19.38 11.31
C ILE A 269 8.87 18.76 12.30
N LYS A 270 9.97 19.47 12.56
CA LYS A 270 11.07 18.99 13.42
C LYS A 270 10.75 19.14 14.92
N GLN A 271 10.05 20.21 15.30
CA GLN A 271 9.76 20.49 16.70
C GLN A 271 8.70 19.55 17.27
N ARG A 272 9.04 18.85 18.35
CA ARG A 272 8.19 17.79 18.94
C ARG A 272 6.83 18.30 19.40
N PHE A 273 6.81 19.42 20.11
CA PHE A 273 5.57 20.03 20.60
C PHE A 273 4.62 20.42 19.45
N LEU A 274 5.14 21.08 18.42
CA LEU A 274 4.36 21.47 17.24
C LEU A 274 3.80 20.25 16.51
N TYR A 275 4.61 19.19 16.35
CA TYR A 275 4.14 17.97 15.70
C TYR A 275 2.99 17.31 16.48
N ARG A 276 3.11 17.19 17.81
CA ARG A 276 2.01 16.65 18.65
C ARG A 276 0.73 17.48 18.48
N ALA A 277 0.85 18.81 18.49
CA ALA A 277 -0.28 19.70 18.28
C ALA A 277 -0.93 19.52 16.90
N GLU A 278 -0.12 19.36 15.85
CA GLU A 278 -0.61 19.11 14.50
C GLU A 278 -1.29 17.74 14.37
N VAL A 279 -0.69 16.65 14.84
CA VAL A 279 -1.31 15.32 14.83
C VAL A 279 -2.65 15.33 15.57
N LYS A 280 -2.73 16.04 16.71
CA LYS A 280 -4.00 16.22 17.44
C LYS A 280 -5.07 16.93 16.60
N LYS A 281 -4.70 17.96 15.82
CA LYS A 281 -5.62 18.64 14.89
C LYS A 281 -6.05 17.70 13.76
N TRP A 282 -5.11 16.95 13.18
CA TRP A 282 -5.39 16.01 12.09
C TRP A 282 -6.36 14.92 12.56
N LEU A 283 -6.07 14.28 13.70
CA LEU A 283 -6.93 13.25 14.29
C LEU A 283 -8.31 13.79 14.65
N LYS A 284 -8.41 15.00 15.21
CA LYS A 284 -9.70 15.63 15.52
C LYS A 284 -10.55 15.80 14.25
N GLU A 285 -9.97 16.27 13.15
CA GLU A 285 -10.71 16.43 11.89
C GLU A 285 -11.12 15.07 11.31
N VAL A 286 -10.23 14.07 11.33
CA VAL A 286 -10.53 12.71 10.85
C VAL A 286 -11.65 12.07 11.66
N LYS A 287 -11.58 12.12 13.01
CA LYS A 287 -12.67 11.62 13.87
C LYS A 287 -14.00 12.32 13.63
N SER A 288 -13.97 13.57 13.14
CA SER A 288 -15.19 14.31 12.81
C SER A 288 -15.92 13.79 11.56
N ILE A 289 -15.26 13.02 10.69
CA ILE A 289 -15.85 12.32 9.54
C ILE A 289 -15.89 10.78 9.74
N TRP A 290 -15.02 10.26 10.59
CA TRP A 290 -14.93 8.86 11.00
C TRP A 290 -15.20 8.73 12.50
N LYS A 291 -16.49 8.73 12.87
CA LYS A 291 -16.93 8.74 14.28
C LYS A 291 -16.38 7.58 15.11
N ASN A 292 -16.44 6.36 14.55
CA ASN A 292 -15.99 5.13 15.22
C ASN A 292 -14.50 4.83 14.99
N CYS A 293 -13.69 5.85 14.67
CA CYS A 293 -12.26 5.65 14.41
C CYS A 293 -11.56 5.07 15.66
N PRO A 294 -10.93 3.89 15.55
CA PRO A 294 -10.40 3.12 16.68
C PRO A 294 -9.03 3.63 17.19
N VAL A 295 -8.72 4.90 16.93
CA VAL A 295 -7.37 5.46 17.13
C VAL A 295 -7.38 6.57 18.15
N GLU A 296 -6.47 6.49 19.12
CA GLU A 296 -6.31 7.48 20.17
C GLU A 296 -4.86 7.92 20.30
N ILE A 297 -4.64 9.11 20.84
CA ILE A 297 -3.31 9.55 21.25
C ILE A 297 -3.12 9.10 22.69
N VAL A 298 -2.03 8.35 22.94
CA VAL A 298 -1.70 7.85 24.28
C VAL A 298 -1.54 9.01 25.27
N LYS A 299 -1.82 8.81 26.57
CA LYS A 299 -1.80 9.85 27.62
C LYS A 299 -0.51 10.70 27.62
N ASN A 300 0.64 10.09 27.35
CA ASN A 300 1.94 10.78 27.28
C ASN A 300 2.14 11.65 26.02
N GLY A 301 1.20 11.61 25.07
CA GLY A 301 1.21 12.39 23.83
C GLY A 301 2.30 11.98 22.83
N ASN A 302 2.85 10.77 22.93
CA ASN A 302 4.02 10.35 22.14
C ASN A 302 3.76 9.24 21.13
N ALA A 303 2.55 8.70 21.09
CA ALA A 303 2.19 7.63 20.18
C ALA A 303 0.70 7.68 19.84
N LEU A 304 0.34 7.08 18.71
CA LEU A 304 -1.01 6.61 18.46
C LEU A 304 -1.16 5.20 19.05
N GLN A 305 -2.33 4.93 19.61
CA GLN A 305 -2.78 3.59 19.92
C GLN A 305 -3.96 3.28 18.99
N ILE A 306 -3.88 2.16 18.29
CA ILE A 306 -4.95 1.63 17.45
C ILE A 306 -5.48 0.39 18.16
N HIS A 307 -6.78 0.37 18.47
CA HIS A 307 -7.43 -0.76 19.13
C HIS A 307 -8.76 -1.06 18.45
N ILE A 308 -8.77 -2.12 17.65
CA ILE A 308 -9.92 -2.50 16.83
C ILE A 308 -10.61 -3.69 17.49
N THR A 309 -11.85 -3.47 17.90
CA THR A 309 -12.72 -4.48 18.50
C THR A 309 -13.70 -5.03 17.48
N ASP A 310 -14.18 -4.20 16.55
CA ASP A 310 -15.31 -4.53 15.68
C ASP A 310 -15.13 -3.99 14.24
N GLU A 311 -15.73 -4.70 13.26
CA GLU A 311 -15.68 -4.32 11.84
C GLU A 311 -16.33 -2.95 11.57
N SER A 312 -17.32 -2.53 12.37
CA SER A 312 -17.95 -1.21 12.25
C SER A 312 -17.00 -0.04 12.50
N GLN A 313 -15.84 -0.30 13.08
CA GLN A 313 -14.79 0.70 13.29
C GLN A 313 -13.96 0.97 12.03
N LEU A 314 -14.06 0.14 10.97
CA LEU A 314 -13.42 0.40 9.69
C LEU A 314 -14.03 1.64 9.00
N ASP A 315 -13.19 2.42 8.31
CA ASP A 315 -13.65 3.61 7.59
C ASP A 315 -14.58 3.24 6.43
N VAL A 316 -14.16 2.23 5.68
CA VAL A 316 -14.90 1.59 4.61
C VAL A 316 -15.27 0.19 5.08
N ARG A 317 -16.55 -0.12 4.94
CA ARG A 317 -17.09 -1.47 5.13
C ARG A 317 -17.51 -1.95 3.75
N GLU A 318 -17.00 -3.09 3.33
CA GLU A 318 -17.40 -3.66 2.05
C GLU A 318 -18.85 -4.14 2.18
N SER A 319 -19.75 -3.62 1.35
CA SER A 319 -21.09 -4.20 1.24
C SER A 319 -20.94 -5.64 0.74
N SER A 320 -21.85 -6.52 1.13
CA SER A 320 -21.94 -7.94 0.70
C SER A 320 -22.20 -8.14 -0.81
N SER A 321 -21.92 -7.13 -1.63
CA SER A 321 -21.91 -7.21 -3.08
C SER A 321 -20.81 -8.16 -3.57
N SER A 322 -21.00 -8.70 -4.78
CA SER A 322 -20.19 -9.74 -5.41
C SER A 322 -18.68 -9.51 -5.40
N GLU A 323 -18.21 -8.27 -5.29
CA GLU A 323 -16.80 -7.90 -5.30
C GLU A 323 -16.08 -8.23 -3.97
N GLY A 324 -16.75 -8.03 -2.82
CA GLY A 324 -16.23 -8.40 -1.49
C GLY A 324 -16.21 -9.92 -1.28
N LYS A 325 -17.19 -10.63 -1.84
CA LYS A 325 -17.19 -12.11 -1.92
C LYS A 325 -16.06 -12.64 -2.80
N ARG A 326 -15.80 -12.04 -3.97
CA ARG A 326 -14.66 -12.39 -4.84
C ARG A 326 -13.31 -12.14 -4.17
N LEU A 327 -13.21 -11.17 -3.27
CA LEU A 327 -12.00 -10.88 -2.52
C LEU A 327 -11.70 -11.89 -1.43
N ARG A 328 -12.72 -12.26 -0.63
CA ARG A 328 -12.62 -13.40 0.29
C ARG A 328 -12.33 -14.68 -0.50
N ALA A 329 -13.04 -14.93 -1.59
CA ALA A 329 -12.80 -16.09 -2.46
C ALA A 329 -11.42 -16.07 -3.14
N SER A 330 -10.86 -14.91 -3.49
CA SER A 330 -9.50 -14.80 -4.04
C SER A 330 -8.43 -14.98 -2.96
N ARG A 331 -8.74 -14.63 -1.71
CA ARG A 331 -7.87 -14.86 -0.55
C ARG A 331 -7.93 -16.31 -0.12
N GLU A 332 -9.12 -16.89 0.01
CA GLU A 332 -9.36 -18.32 0.14
C GLU A 332 -8.74 -19.10 -1.02
N ALA A 333 -8.83 -18.63 -2.27
CA ALA A 333 -8.21 -19.27 -3.43
C ALA A 333 -6.68 -19.14 -3.41
N LYS A 334 -6.11 -18.01 -2.98
CA LYS A 334 -4.65 -17.84 -2.78
C LYS A 334 -4.14 -18.64 -1.58
N GLU A 335 -4.93 -18.77 -0.53
CA GLU A 335 -4.65 -19.66 0.60
C GLU A 335 -4.79 -21.12 0.17
N LEU A 336 -5.74 -21.46 -0.68
CA LEU A 336 -5.82 -22.76 -1.36
C LEU A 336 -4.66 -22.96 -2.32
N GLU A 337 -4.18 -21.94 -3.03
CA GLU A 337 -3.02 -22.01 -3.94
C GLU A 337 -1.71 -22.15 -3.17
N ALA A 338 -1.58 -21.43 -2.04
CA ALA A 338 -0.47 -21.57 -1.10
C ALA A 338 -0.53 -22.91 -0.35
N ALA A 339 -1.72 -23.42 -0.05
CA ALA A 339 -1.95 -24.77 0.51
C ALA A 339 -1.84 -25.88 -0.56
N ARG A 340 -1.97 -25.54 -1.84
CA ARG A 340 -1.65 -26.39 -3.00
C ARG A 340 -0.16 -26.37 -3.32
N SER A 341 0.65 -25.63 -2.55
CA SER A 341 2.07 -25.92 -2.53
C SER A 341 2.27 -27.38 -2.10
N PRO A 342 3.00 -28.20 -2.87
CA PRO A 342 3.14 -29.63 -2.60
C PRO A 342 3.91 -29.94 -1.29
N LEU A 343 4.44 -28.92 -0.63
CA LEU A 343 5.01 -29.03 0.71
C LEU A 343 3.95 -28.58 1.71
N GLN A 344 3.37 -29.53 2.44
CA GLN A 344 2.49 -29.23 3.58
C GLN A 344 3.16 -28.19 4.48
N THR A 345 2.59 -26.99 4.56
CA THR A 345 3.10 -25.89 5.40
C THR A 345 2.71 -26.05 6.87
N SER A 346 1.89 -27.05 7.20
CA SER A 346 1.41 -27.33 8.56
C SER A 346 1.14 -28.82 8.75
N CYS A 347 1.62 -29.40 9.84
CA CYS A 347 1.39 -30.79 10.24
C CYS A 347 0.91 -30.85 11.69
N TYR A 348 -0.07 -31.72 12.00
CA TYR A 348 -0.63 -31.89 13.33
C TYR A 348 -0.13 -33.20 13.94
N CYS A 349 0.22 -33.18 15.22
CA CYS A 349 0.76 -34.35 15.90
C CYS A 349 -0.32 -35.42 16.07
N HIS A 350 -0.07 -36.65 15.59
CA HIS A 350 -1.00 -37.77 15.74
C HIS A 350 -1.30 -38.15 17.20
N LYS A 351 -0.42 -37.79 18.16
CA LYS A 351 -0.60 -38.15 19.58
C LYS A 351 -1.46 -37.17 20.37
N CYS A 352 -1.33 -35.86 20.12
CA CYS A 352 -1.99 -34.83 20.94
C CYS A 352 -2.75 -33.78 20.14
N GLY A 353 -2.79 -33.89 18.81
CA GLY A 353 -3.52 -32.97 17.93
C GLY A 353 -2.95 -31.55 17.84
N GLN A 354 -1.83 -31.26 18.52
CA GLN A 354 -1.19 -29.93 18.45
C GLN A 354 -0.47 -29.72 17.12
N LEU A 355 -0.44 -28.46 16.67
CA LEU A 355 0.34 -28.04 15.50
C LEU A 355 1.84 -28.25 15.78
N MET A 356 2.51 -28.99 14.90
CA MET A 356 3.93 -29.28 15.04
C MET A 356 4.80 -28.15 14.48
N VAL A 357 5.97 -27.94 15.09
CA VAL A 357 6.94 -26.93 14.68
C VAL A 357 7.99 -27.56 13.80
N ALA A 358 8.24 -26.99 12.63
CA ALA A 358 9.26 -27.46 11.72
C ALA A 358 10.69 -27.22 12.25
N ARG A 359 11.57 -28.20 12.03
CA ARG A 359 12.99 -28.16 12.39
C ARG A 359 13.83 -28.63 11.23
N LYS A 360 15.01 -28.01 11.09
CA LYS A 360 15.99 -28.41 10.08
C LYS A 360 16.60 -29.76 10.43
N GLY A 361 16.73 -30.62 9.43
CA GLY A 361 17.52 -31.83 9.52
C GLY A 361 18.98 -31.50 9.83
N ARG A 362 19.69 -32.45 10.44
CA ARG A 362 21.12 -32.31 10.75
C ARG A 362 21.90 -33.39 10.02
N LYS A 363 23.21 -33.16 9.84
CA LYS A 363 24.12 -34.20 9.35
C LYS A 363 24.26 -35.29 10.43
N ASN A 364 24.18 -36.54 10.02
CA ASN A 364 24.49 -37.67 10.91
C ASN A 364 26.01 -37.81 11.10
N LYS A 365 26.44 -38.80 11.90
CA LYS A 365 27.87 -39.07 12.17
C LYS A 365 28.71 -39.34 10.91
N ASN A 366 28.07 -39.75 9.82
CA ASN A 366 28.70 -40.05 8.53
C ASN A 366 28.67 -38.84 7.57
N GLY A 367 28.29 -37.65 8.05
CA GLY A 367 28.22 -36.42 7.25
C GLY A 367 26.99 -36.30 6.34
N ILE A 368 26.05 -37.24 6.40
CA ILE A 368 24.87 -37.32 5.53
C ILE A 368 23.75 -36.44 6.10
N MET A 369 23.26 -35.49 5.29
CA MET A 369 22.17 -34.59 5.65
C MET A 369 20.84 -35.34 5.77
N GLN A 370 20.18 -35.23 6.92
CA GLN A 370 18.85 -35.80 7.15
C GLN A 370 17.75 -34.85 6.68
N ALA A 371 16.56 -35.39 6.42
CA ALA A 371 15.38 -34.60 6.08
C ALA A 371 15.02 -33.59 7.19
N ASP A 372 14.43 -32.48 6.79
CA ASP A 372 13.73 -31.60 7.72
C ASP A 372 12.58 -32.39 8.38
N PHE A 373 12.24 -32.08 9.62
CA PHE A 373 11.28 -32.85 10.42
C PHE A 373 10.36 -31.94 11.24
N TRP A 374 9.18 -32.45 11.56
CA TRP A 374 8.22 -31.84 12.47
C TRP A 374 8.51 -32.27 13.90
N LYS A 375 8.48 -31.33 14.84
CA LYS A 375 8.58 -31.60 16.28
C LYS A 375 7.36 -31.05 17.02
N CYS A 376 6.67 -31.91 17.76
CA CYS A 376 5.55 -31.51 18.58
C CYS A 376 6.01 -30.77 19.85
N PRO A 377 5.48 -29.57 20.16
CA PRO A 377 5.85 -28.82 21.35
C PRO A 377 5.32 -29.44 22.65
N GLY A 378 4.17 -30.12 22.62
CA GLY A 378 3.56 -30.71 23.82
C GLY A 378 4.13 -32.08 24.22
N CYS A 379 4.20 -33.02 23.26
CA CYS A 379 4.58 -34.41 23.55
C CYS A 379 5.95 -34.84 23.00
N SER A 380 6.74 -33.91 22.46
CA SER A 380 8.07 -34.15 21.88
C SER A 380 8.14 -35.19 20.75
N SER A 381 7.01 -35.62 20.18
CA SER A 381 6.97 -36.50 19.00
C SER A 381 7.64 -35.85 17.80
N ILE A 382 8.31 -36.67 16.97
CA ILE A 382 9.04 -36.25 15.78
C ILE A 382 8.50 -37.01 14.58
N GLU A 383 8.22 -36.30 13.48
CA GLU A 383 7.79 -36.89 12.21
C GLU A 383 8.62 -36.32 11.05
N PRO A 384 9.09 -37.13 10.08
CA PRO A 384 9.84 -36.64 8.94
C PRO A 384 8.95 -35.79 8.02
N MET A 385 9.51 -34.73 7.46
CA MET A 385 8.76 -33.90 6.52
C MET A 385 8.63 -34.60 5.16
N THR A 386 7.41 -34.63 4.64
CA THR A 386 7.14 -35.22 3.33
C THR A 386 7.77 -34.36 2.23
N ALA A 387 8.60 -34.98 1.40
CA ALA A 387 9.16 -34.38 0.19
C ALA A 387 8.39 -34.91 -1.04
N VAL A 388 8.10 -34.05 -2.01
CA VAL A 388 7.35 -34.38 -3.23
C VAL A 388 8.17 -34.09 -4.48
N CYS A 389 8.08 -34.94 -5.50
CA CYS A 389 8.75 -34.74 -6.77
C CYS A 389 8.11 -33.60 -7.58
N MET A 390 8.84 -32.49 -7.75
CA MET A 390 8.36 -31.33 -8.50
C MET A 390 8.12 -31.61 -9.99
N SER A 391 8.92 -32.48 -10.61
CA SER A 391 8.73 -32.85 -12.02
C SER A 391 7.45 -33.65 -12.25
N CYS A 392 7.12 -34.59 -11.36
CA CYS A 392 5.85 -35.32 -11.42
C CYS A 392 4.66 -34.41 -11.07
N PHE A 393 4.87 -33.48 -10.13
CA PHE A 393 3.84 -32.52 -9.72
C PHE A 393 3.43 -31.60 -10.88
N SER A 394 4.37 -31.08 -11.66
CA SER A 394 4.08 -30.30 -12.88
C SER A 394 3.31 -31.10 -13.95
N GLY A 395 3.40 -32.43 -13.92
CA GLY A 395 2.61 -33.34 -14.75
C GLY A 395 1.27 -33.77 -14.14
N GLY A 396 0.82 -33.12 -13.06
CA GLY A 396 -0.46 -33.38 -12.40
C GLY A 396 -0.46 -34.59 -11.44
N LYS A 397 0.70 -35.18 -11.10
CA LYS A 397 0.82 -36.31 -10.17
C LYS A 397 1.62 -35.94 -8.92
N THR A 398 1.02 -36.08 -7.74
CA THR A 398 1.74 -35.95 -6.47
C THR A 398 2.48 -37.24 -6.15
N VAL A 399 3.80 -37.24 -6.26
CA VAL A 399 4.65 -38.41 -5.94
C VAL A 399 5.56 -38.08 -4.77
N VAL A 400 5.39 -38.80 -3.66
CA VAL A 400 6.25 -38.65 -2.47
C VAL A 400 7.63 -39.23 -2.77
N LEU A 401 8.66 -38.46 -2.47
CA LEU A 401 10.05 -38.88 -2.59
C LEU A 401 10.41 -39.80 -1.43
N GLN A 402 11.10 -40.90 -1.73
CA GLN A 402 11.64 -41.81 -0.74
C GLN A 402 13.08 -41.40 -0.42
N GLN A 403 13.39 -41.25 0.87
CA GLN A 403 14.75 -40.96 1.30
C GLN A 403 15.56 -42.25 1.38
N ASP A 404 16.72 -42.27 0.74
CA ASP A 404 17.77 -43.23 1.01
C ASP A 404 18.68 -42.67 2.12
N PHE A 405 18.61 -43.29 3.29
CA PHE A 405 19.35 -42.89 4.49
C PHE A 405 20.85 -43.19 4.40
N LEU A 406 21.29 -44.07 3.49
CA LEU A 406 22.69 -44.42 3.28
C LEU A 406 23.38 -43.41 2.35
N THR A 407 22.66 -42.89 1.35
CA THR A 407 23.23 -41.97 0.35
C THR A 407 22.84 -40.51 0.55
N GLY A 408 21.84 -40.21 1.40
CA GLY A 408 21.34 -38.84 1.61
C GLY A 408 20.63 -38.27 0.40
N LYS A 409 20.04 -39.13 -0.43
CA LYS A 409 19.31 -38.75 -1.63
C LYS A 409 17.84 -39.07 -1.48
N TYR A 410 17.02 -38.22 -2.07
CA TYR A 410 15.64 -38.52 -2.38
C TYR A 410 15.55 -39.19 -3.75
N TRP A 411 14.73 -40.23 -3.83
CA TRP A 411 14.42 -40.95 -5.04
C TRP A 411 12.92 -40.86 -5.35
N CYS A 412 12.59 -40.63 -6.61
CA CYS A 412 11.21 -40.57 -7.08
C CYS A 412 10.81 -41.89 -7.76
N PRO A 413 9.80 -42.63 -7.24
CA PRO A 413 9.32 -43.84 -7.89
C PRO A 413 8.62 -43.59 -9.24
N GLY A 414 8.07 -42.39 -9.44
CA GLY A 414 7.31 -42.06 -10.65
C GLY A 414 8.19 -41.81 -11.88
N CYS A 415 9.16 -40.90 -11.76
CA CYS A 415 10.04 -40.52 -12.88
C CYS A 415 11.46 -41.06 -12.76
N LYS A 416 11.75 -41.88 -11.74
CA LYS A 416 13.08 -42.47 -11.45
C LYS A 416 14.21 -41.45 -11.24
N SER A 417 13.90 -40.17 -11.09
CA SER A 417 14.88 -39.13 -10.79
C SER A 417 15.40 -39.23 -9.35
N SER A 418 16.65 -38.84 -9.12
CA SER A 418 17.20 -38.67 -7.77
C SER A 418 17.74 -37.26 -7.56
N VAL A 419 17.66 -36.76 -6.33
CA VAL A 419 18.16 -35.45 -5.90
C VAL A 419 18.71 -35.55 -4.48
N SER A 420 19.80 -34.86 -4.14
CA SER A 420 20.26 -34.85 -2.75
C SER A 420 19.25 -34.16 -1.83
N VAL A 421 19.10 -34.66 -0.61
CA VAL A 421 18.19 -34.08 0.40
C VAL A 421 18.52 -32.59 0.63
N GLU A 422 19.81 -32.26 0.65
CA GLU A 422 20.30 -30.89 0.81
C GLU A 422 19.87 -29.97 -0.35
N ARG A 423 20.09 -30.39 -1.60
CA ARG A 423 19.72 -29.60 -2.78
C ARG A 423 18.21 -29.45 -2.90
N TYR A 424 17.46 -30.51 -2.58
CA TYR A 424 16.00 -30.47 -2.60
C TYR A 424 15.45 -29.41 -1.64
N TRP A 425 15.88 -29.39 -0.38
CA TRP A 425 15.41 -28.43 0.61
C TRP A 425 15.98 -27.02 0.40
N GLN A 426 17.16 -26.86 -0.22
CA GLN A 426 17.66 -25.53 -0.62
C GLN A 426 16.75 -24.87 -1.67
N GLN A 427 16.20 -25.64 -2.60
CA GLN A 427 15.40 -25.13 -3.72
C GLN A 427 13.92 -24.94 -3.36
N ASN A 428 13.39 -25.70 -2.41
CA ASN A 428 11.95 -25.79 -2.17
C ASN A 428 11.49 -25.33 -0.77
N ARG A 429 12.35 -24.73 0.06
CA ARG A 429 11.92 -24.17 1.36
C ARG A 429 10.94 -23.00 1.18
N LEU A 430 9.84 -23.03 1.93
CA LEU A 430 8.75 -22.03 1.86
C LEU A 430 8.51 -21.27 3.18
N TRP A 431 9.40 -21.41 4.17
CA TRP A 431 9.35 -20.68 5.43
C TRP A 431 10.53 -19.72 5.62
#